data_AF-A0A8H7LH39-F1
#
_entry.id   AF-A0A8H7LH39-F1
#
_cell.length_a   1.000
_cell.length_b   1.000
_cell.length_c   1.000
_cell.angle_alpha   90.00
_cell.angle_beta   90.00
_cell.angle_gamma   90.00
#
_symmetry.space_group_name_H-M   'P 1'
#
loop_
_entity.id
_entity.type
_entity.pdbx_description
1 polymer ?
#
loop_
_entity_poly.entity_id
_entity_poly.type
_entity_poly.pdbx_seq_one_letter_code
_entity_poly.pdbx_strand_id
1 'polypeptide(L)'
;MGAFISRSRRRQYTTGSHNMLYSPEAPSYFEVLHKGKRVESGFTNGEASGSQNLSVRALVESSCPSLTQDYKPTWWLPGGHLQTAFCVAGDFTKVDEILYERTLLSIPDGGTLGLDFTPRTRDLELPPETPIVVVLHGLSGGSHESYVRSILSQVCASPANGGLGYRAVVVNFRGCAGVPLTSPQFYSAGHTEDIRIALSYIQKTYPRARLTGLGFSLGANVLVRYLGEEGEKSRLDAGCALGCPWNLVDNSKKIILLSKCLLQSNGGKPPQTALAALEDAG
;
A
#
# COMPACT_ATOMS: atom_id res chain seq x y z
N MET A 1 6.89 -2.30 8.37
CA MET A 1 6.99 -3.66 7.78
C MET A 1 5.91 -3.82 6.72
N GLY A 2 6.32 -4.03 5.47
CA GLY A 2 5.41 -4.33 4.37
C GLY A 2 5.39 -5.82 4.07
N ALA A 3 4.20 -6.39 3.81
CA ALA A 3 4.10 -7.76 3.30
C ALA A 3 4.10 -7.72 1.76
N PHE A 4 4.93 -8.55 1.14
CA PHE A 4 5.01 -8.74 -0.31
C PHE A 4 4.46 -10.13 -0.64
N ILE A 5 3.39 -10.20 -1.41
CA ILE A 5 2.82 -11.48 -1.89
C ILE A 5 3.08 -11.54 -3.39
N SER A 6 3.80 -12.59 -3.83
CA SER A 6 4.13 -12.84 -5.23
C SER A 6 3.76 -14.26 -5.63
N ARG A 7 3.46 -14.44 -6.93
CA ARG A 7 3.02 -15.68 -7.55
C ARG A 7 4.08 -16.78 -7.41
N SER A 8 3.83 -17.72 -6.51
CA SER A 8 4.50 -19.03 -6.50
C SER A 8 3.54 -20.10 -5.97
N ARG A 9 3.64 -21.30 -6.56
CA ARG A 9 2.66 -22.41 -6.58
C ARG A 9 2.12 -22.78 -5.18
N ARG A 10 0.83 -23.15 -5.16
CA ARG A 10 0.05 -23.74 -4.06
C ARG A 10 0.90 -24.44 -2.99
N ARG A 11 0.80 -23.96 -1.75
CA ARG A 11 0.74 -24.82 -0.55
C ARG A 11 -0.31 -24.27 0.42
N GLN A 12 -1.07 -25.18 1.03
CA GLN A 12 -1.97 -24.87 2.13
C GLN A 12 -1.12 -24.45 3.34
N TYR A 13 -1.49 -23.39 4.06
CA TYR A 13 -0.76 -22.93 5.24
C TYR A 13 -1.70 -22.85 6.44
N THR A 14 -1.38 -23.64 7.47
CA THR A 14 -2.08 -23.70 8.75
C THR A 14 -1.55 -22.66 9.72
N THR A 15 -2.45 -22.05 10.50
CA THR A 15 -2.16 -20.99 11.47
C THR A 15 -1.47 -21.53 12.73
N GLY A 16 -0.27 -21.02 13.04
CA GLY A 16 0.42 -21.18 14.31
C GLY A 16 0.75 -19.83 14.95
N SER A 17 0.50 -19.71 16.25
CA SER A 17 0.59 -18.49 17.07
C SER A 17 2.04 -18.09 17.39
N HIS A 18 2.50 -16.96 16.86
CA HIS A 18 3.35 -15.91 17.49
C HIS A 18 3.93 -14.99 16.40
N ASN A 19 4.25 -13.74 16.77
CA ASN A 19 4.76 -12.64 15.93
C ASN A 19 5.80 -13.08 14.88
N MET A 20 5.33 -13.49 13.71
CA MET A 20 6.16 -13.87 12.58
C MET A 20 5.86 -12.91 11.43
N LEU A 21 6.88 -12.16 11.03
CA LEU A 21 7.03 -11.75 9.63
C LEU A 21 6.76 -13.00 8.79
N TYR A 22 5.66 -13.01 8.05
CA TYR A 22 5.28 -14.15 7.23
C TYR A 22 6.30 -14.32 6.11
N SER A 23 7.30 -15.17 6.35
CA SER A 23 8.25 -15.64 5.36
C SER A 23 7.81 -17.03 4.93
N PRO A 24 7.72 -17.33 3.62
CA PRO A 24 7.45 -18.70 3.18
C PRO A 24 8.49 -19.66 3.76
N GLU A 25 8.07 -20.86 4.17
CA GLU A 25 8.93 -21.90 4.76
C GLU A 25 10.07 -22.33 3.83
N ALA A 26 9.93 -22.08 2.52
CA ALA A 26 11.00 -22.19 1.54
C ALA A 26 11.26 -20.82 0.90
N PRO A 27 12.54 -20.39 0.77
CA PRO A 27 12.87 -19.15 0.06
C PRO A 27 12.31 -19.19 -1.35
N SER A 28 11.47 -18.21 -1.70
CA SER A 28 11.03 -18.00 -3.07
C SER A 28 12.15 -17.30 -3.83
N TYR A 29 12.64 -17.93 -4.89
CA TYR A 29 13.68 -17.39 -5.76
C TYR A 29 13.05 -16.73 -6.98
N PHE A 30 13.59 -15.59 -7.40
CA PHE A 30 13.14 -14.86 -8.57
C PHE A 30 14.28 -14.68 -9.54
N GLU A 31 13.96 -14.79 -10.83
CA GLU A 31 14.87 -14.46 -11.90
C GLU A 31 14.85 -12.92 -12.12
N VAL A 32 15.94 -12.24 -11.78
CA VAL A 32 16.05 -10.79 -11.97
C VAL A 32 16.63 -10.51 -13.36
N LEU A 33 15.76 -10.21 -14.32
CA LEU A 33 16.17 -9.78 -15.66
C LEU A 33 16.47 -8.27 -15.68
N HIS A 34 17.76 -7.90 -15.71
CA HIS A 34 18.18 -6.52 -15.95
C HIS A 34 17.96 -6.13 -17.43
N LYS A 35 16.84 -5.46 -17.74
CA LYS A 35 16.70 -4.73 -19.02
C LYS A 35 17.13 -3.28 -18.87
N GLY A 36 18.44 -3.05 -18.70
CA GLY A 36 19.03 -1.72 -18.80
C GLY A 36 19.29 -1.32 -20.26
N LYS A 37 18.84 -0.13 -20.67
CA LYS A 37 19.28 0.51 -21.93
C LYS A 37 20.74 0.93 -21.79
N ARG A 38 21.56 0.55 -22.78
CA ARG A 38 22.96 0.95 -22.93
C ARG A 38 23.03 2.49 -23.05
N VAL A 39 23.64 3.15 -22.06
CA VAL A 39 24.16 4.51 -22.25
C VAL A 39 25.49 4.33 -22.97
N GLU A 40 25.60 4.88 -24.18
CA GLU A 40 26.83 4.82 -24.97
C GLU A 40 27.89 5.73 -24.34
N SER A 41 28.85 5.12 -23.65
CA SER A 41 30.22 5.62 -23.57
C SER A 41 31.19 4.44 -23.64
N GLY A 42 32.32 4.67 -24.30
CA GLY A 42 33.13 3.67 -25.00
C GLY A 42 33.77 2.54 -24.18
N PHE A 43 34.14 1.50 -24.94
CA PHE A 43 35.01 0.35 -24.66
C PHE A 43 34.40 -0.97 -24.15
N THR A 44 34.27 -1.92 -25.11
CA THR A 44 34.49 -3.39 -25.13
C THR A 44 34.61 -4.13 -23.78
N ASN A 45 33.92 -5.23 -23.46
CA ASN A 45 33.60 -6.45 -24.23
C ASN A 45 32.29 -7.07 -23.72
N GLY A 46 31.66 -7.91 -24.54
CA GLY A 46 30.39 -8.56 -24.22
C GLY A 46 30.42 -9.44 -22.99
N GLU A 47 29.66 -9.05 -21.97
CA GLU A 47 29.20 -9.96 -20.92
C GLU A 47 27.72 -10.25 -21.15
N ALA A 48 27.41 -11.54 -21.26
CA ALA A 48 26.05 -12.04 -21.32
C ALA A 48 25.26 -11.53 -20.11
N SER A 49 24.02 -11.12 -20.35
CA SER A 49 23.01 -10.78 -19.32
C SER A 49 22.94 -11.91 -18.27
N GLY A 50 23.69 -11.76 -17.18
CA GLY A 50 23.76 -12.73 -16.10
C GLY A 50 22.46 -12.73 -15.31
N SER A 51 21.65 -13.76 -15.53
CA SER A 51 20.48 -14.05 -14.71
C SER A 51 20.94 -14.53 -13.32
N GLN A 52 20.77 -13.68 -12.31
CA GLN A 52 21.09 -14.01 -10.92
C GLN A 52 19.82 -14.51 -10.21
N ASN A 53 19.85 -15.72 -9.67
CA ASN A 53 18.78 -16.26 -8.82
C ASN A 53 18.96 -15.70 -7.40
N LEU A 54 18.27 -14.59 -7.10
CA LEU A 54 18.25 -14.03 -5.76
C LEU A 54 16.97 -14.46 -5.03
N SER A 55 17.08 -14.73 -3.73
CA SER A 55 15.91 -14.86 -2.87
C SER A 55 15.24 -13.49 -2.71
N VAL A 56 13.92 -13.45 -2.46
CA VAL A 56 13.21 -12.18 -2.15
C VAL A 56 13.93 -11.41 -1.06
N ARG A 57 14.37 -12.11 -0.02
CA ARG A 57 15.07 -11.50 1.11
C ARG A 57 16.36 -10.82 0.66
N ALA A 58 17.21 -11.51 -0.10
CA ALA A 58 18.46 -10.93 -0.59
C ALA A 58 18.22 -9.74 -1.54
N LEU A 59 17.17 -9.79 -2.36
CA LEU A 59 16.77 -8.67 -3.21
C LEU A 59 16.33 -7.46 -2.40
N VAL A 60 15.51 -7.66 -1.37
CA VAL A 60 15.05 -6.58 -0.48
C VAL A 60 16.21 -5.99 0.31
N GLU A 61 17.09 -6.83 0.88
CA GLU A 61 18.26 -6.38 1.64
C GLU A 61 19.24 -5.58 0.76
N SER A 62 19.48 -6.01 -0.48
CA SER A 62 20.37 -5.28 -1.42
C SER A 62 19.75 -4.02 -2.00
N SER A 63 18.43 -4.01 -2.24
CA SER A 63 17.74 -2.88 -2.89
C SER A 63 17.23 -1.84 -1.89
N CYS A 64 17.01 -2.22 -0.63
CA CYS A 64 16.41 -1.38 0.41
C CYS A 64 17.25 -1.44 1.71
N PRO A 65 18.49 -0.92 1.71
CA PRO A 65 19.36 -0.98 2.88
C PRO A 65 18.77 -0.27 4.12
N SER A 66 17.86 0.69 3.91
CA SER A 66 17.12 1.37 4.98
C SER A 66 16.25 0.44 5.82
N LEU A 67 15.80 -0.70 5.29
CA LEU A 67 15.00 -1.68 6.05
C LEU A 67 15.83 -2.48 7.06
N THR A 68 17.16 -2.52 6.87
CA THR A 68 18.09 -3.20 7.77
C THR A 68 18.73 -2.28 8.81
N GLN A 69 18.48 -0.97 8.70
CA GLN A 69 18.97 0.01 9.65
C GLN A 69 17.98 0.20 10.80
N ASP A 70 18.49 0.48 12.00
CA ASP A 70 17.64 0.81 13.15
C ASP A 70 16.80 2.05 12.85
N TYR A 71 15.48 1.93 13.02
CA TYR A 71 14.57 3.05 12.87
C TYR A 71 14.81 4.05 14.00
N LYS A 72 15.32 5.24 13.65
CA LYS A 72 15.46 6.36 14.59
C LYS A 72 14.25 7.28 14.43
N PRO A 73 13.33 7.33 15.41
CA PRO A 73 12.20 8.24 15.33
C PRO A 73 12.69 9.69 15.29
N THR A 74 11.91 10.55 14.63
CA THR A 74 12.19 11.99 14.58
C THR A 74 12.35 12.53 16.00
N TRP A 75 13.49 13.16 16.31
CA TRP A 75 13.90 13.48 17.69
C TRP A 75 12.92 14.37 18.46
N TRP A 76 12.14 15.20 17.76
CA TRP A 76 11.11 16.07 18.34
C TRP A 76 9.68 15.48 18.27
N LEU A 77 9.50 14.26 17.72
CA LEU A 77 8.26 13.46 17.76
C LEU A 77 8.54 12.06 18.33
N PRO A 78 8.93 11.94 19.61
CA PRO A 78 9.11 10.63 20.23
C PRO A 78 7.76 9.89 20.37
N GLY A 79 7.71 8.65 19.89
CA GLY A 79 6.55 7.77 20.03
C GLY A 79 5.47 7.93 18.95
N GLY A 80 4.73 6.84 18.69
CA GLY A 80 3.74 6.77 17.60
C GLY A 80 2.52 7.68 17.78
N HIS A 81 2.16 8.00 19.02
CA HIS A 81 1.01 8.88 19.31
C HIS A 81 1.28 10.34 18.92
N LEU A 82 2.46 10.88 19.24
CA LEU A 82 2.84 12.24 18.84
C LEU A 82 3.01 12.35 17.33
N GLN A 83 3.57 11.32 16.69
CA GLN A 83 3.66 11.25 15.23
C GLN A 83 2.28 11.27 14.59
N THR A 84 1.33 10.50 15.14
CA THR A 84 -0.07 10.49 14.67
C THR A 84 -0.73 11.85 14.89
N ALA A 85 -0.58 12.45 16.07
CA ALA A 85 -1.15 13.76 16.38
C ALA A 85 -0.59 14.86 15.45
N PHE A 86 0.71 14.83 15.17
CA PHE A 86 1.34 15.73 14.21
C PHE A 86 0.79 15.54 12.79
N CYS A 87 0.63 14.30 12.34
CA CYS A 87 0.03 14.00 11.04
C CYS A 87 -1.43 14.48 10.93
N VAL A 88 -2.20 14.43 12.03
CA VAL A 88 -3.60 14.88 12.07
C VAL A 88 -3.70 16.42 12.18
N ALA A 89 -2.80 17.06 12.93
CA ALA A 89 -2.84 18.50 13.19
C ALA A 89 -2.11 19.35 12.13
N GLY A 90 -1.16 18.76 11.40
CA GLY A 90 -0.38 19.46 10.39
C GLY A 90 -1.14 19.68 9.08
N ASP A 91 -0.94 20.84 8.45
CA ASP A 91 -1.39 21.09 7.09
C ASP A 91 -0.32 20.63 6.09
N PHE A 92 -0.58 19.51 5.43
CA PHE A 92 0.28 18.93 4.41
C PHE A 92 -0.27 19.11 2.99
N THR A 93 -1.29 19.95 2.80
CA THR A 93 -1.97 20.11 1.50
C THR A 93 -1.01 20.51 0.39
N LYS A 94 0.02 21.31 0.70
CA LYS A 94 1.03 21.80 -0.27
C LYS A 94 2.29 20.93 -0.39
N VAL A 95 2.43 19.89 0.43
CA VAL A 95 3.62 19.02 0.42
C VAL A 95 3.40 17.89 -0.56
N ASP A 96 4.31 17.64 -1.52
CA ASP A 96 4.13 16.63 -2.56
C ASP A 96 2.80 16.82 -3.32
N GLU A 97 2.59 17.98 -3.93
CA GLU A 97 1.35 18.22 -4.69
C GLU A 97 1.30 17.30 -5.93
N ILE A 98 0.21 16.53 -6.04
CA ILE A 98 -0.04 15.63 -7.17
C ILE A 98 -1.35 16.03 -7.82
N LEU A 99 -1.30 16.20 -9.13
CA LEU A 99 -2.49 16.48 -9.93
C LEU A 99 -3.10 15.18 -10.43
N TYR A 100 -4.42 15.07 -10.29
CA TYR A 100 -5.19 13.88 -10.64
C TYR A 100 -6.21 14.15 -11.74
N GLU A 101 -6.50 13.12 -12.51
CA GLU A 101 -7.62 13.03 -13.42
C GLU A 101 -8.62 12.02 -12.86
N ARG A 102 -9.78 12.51 -12.42
CA ARG A 102 -10.79 11.67 -11.76
C ARG A 102 -11.74 11.05 -12.78
N THR A 103 -11.91 9.75 -12.69
CA THR A 103 -12.98 9.00 -13.33
C THR A 103 -13.93 8.45 -12.27
N LEU A 104 -15.24 8.68 -12.42
CA LEU A 104 -16.25 8.05 -11.58
C LEU A 104 -16.80 6.80 -12.26
N LEU A 105 -16.79 5.69 -11.55
CA LEU A 105 -17.33 4.42 -12.00
C LEU A 105 -18.65 4.15 -11.31
N SER A 106 -19.70 3.94 -12.10
CA SER A 106 -20.94 3.33 -11.62
C SER A 106 -20.74 1.83 -11.49
N ILE A 107 -21.21 1.26 -10.40
CA ILE A 107 -21.06 -0.15 -10.05
C ILE A 107 -22.43 -0.85 -9.94
N PRO A 108 -22.49 -2.19 -10.08
CA PRO A 108 -23.76 -2.90 -10.30
C PRO A 108 -24.83 -2.73 -9.21
N ASP A 109 -24.44 -2.42 -7.98
CA ASP A 109 -25.34 -2.17 -6.86
C ASP A 109 -25.84 -0.72 -6.78
N GLY A 110 -25.62 0.07 -7.82
CA GLY A 110 -25.98 1.49 -7.90
C GLY A 110 -24.99 2.42 -7.19
N GLY A 111 -23.91 1.88 -6.62
CA GLY A 111 -22.86 2.67 -5.98
C GLY A 111 -22.01 3.47 -6.98
N THR A 112 -21.12 4.29 -6.43
CA THR A 112 -20.13 5.05 -7.20
C THR A 112 -18.75 4.88 -6.57
N LEU A 113 -17.75 4.59 -7.41
CA LEU A 113 -16.33 4.52 -7.04
C LEU A 113 -15.55 5.61 -7.77
N GLY A 114 -14.56 6.23 -7.12
CA GLY A 114 -13.69 7.20 -7.77
C GLY A 114 -12.31 6.62 -8.09
N LEU A 115 -11.80 6.86 -9.28
CA LEU A 115 -10.44 6.53 -9.68
C LEU A 115 -9.69 7.81 -10.03
N ASP A 116 -8.63 8.12 -9.28
CA ASP A 116 -7.78 9.28 -9.54
C ASP A 116 -6.48 8.84 -10.19
N PHE A 117 -6.35 9.13 -11.49
CA PHE A 117 -5.19 8.80 -12.30
C PHE A 117 -4.13 9.90 -12.22
N THR A 118 -2.86 9.49 -12.11
CA THR A 118 -1.71 10.38 -12.20
C THR A 118 -0.51 9.67 -12.88
N PRO A 119 0.32 10.37 -13.66
CA PRO A 119 0.12 11.74 -14.15
C PRO A 119 -1.14 11.83 -15.01
N ARG A 120 -1.70 13.04 -15.13
CA ARG A 120 -2.91 13.26 -15.93
C ARG A 120 -2.58 13.04 -17.40
N THR A 121 -3.47 12.39 -18.14
CA THR A 121 -3.22 12.03 -19.55
C THR A 121 -2.94 13.27 -20.40
N ARG A 122 -3.59 14.39 -20.07
CA ARG A 122 -3.39 15.71 -20.69
C ARG A 122 -2.04 16.36 -20.43
N ASP A 123 -1.36 16.01 -19.34
CA ASP A 123 -0.07 16.62 -18.98
C ASP A 123 1.10 15.81 -19.52
N LEU A 124 0.96 14.48 -19.50
CA LEU A 124 2.02 13.56 -19.89
C LEU A 124 1.44 12.26 -20.44
N GLU A 125 1.65 12.03 -21.73
CA GLU A 125 1.30 10.76 -22.36
C GLU A 125 2.44 9.76 -22.17
N LEU A 126 2.20 8.74 -21.35
CA LEU A 126 3.16 7.68 -21.08
C LEU A 126 2.98 6.50 -22.08
N PRO A 127 4.03 5.71 -22.35
CA PRO A 127 3.89 4.49 -23.17
C PRO A 127 2.79 3.56 -22.64
N PRO A 128 2.04 2.84 -23.49
CA PRO A 128 0.91 2.03 -23.02
C PRO A 128 1.31 0.83 -22.14
N GLU A 129 2.56 0.40 -22.20
CA GLU A 129 3.16 -0.66 -21.37
C GLU A 129 3.58 -0.17 -19.97
N THR A 130 3.54 1.14 -19.72
CA THR A 130 4.05 1.72 -18.48
C THR A 130 3.27 1.15 -17.29
N PRO A 131 3.96 0.58 -16.28
CA PRO A 131 3.31 -0.02 -15.12
C PRO A 131 2.41 0.95 -14.38
N ILE A 132 1.37 0.41 -13.72
CA ILE A 132 0.41 1.15 -12.92
C ILE A 132 0.47 0.67 -11.47
N VAL A 133 0.70 1.60 -10.55
CA VAL A 133 0.55 1.38 -9.11
C VAL A 133 -0.90 1.71 -8.70
N VAL A 134 -1.64 0.71 -8.26
CA VAL A 134 -3.03 0.84 -7.80
C VAL A 134 -3.04 1.01 -6.28
N VAL A 135 -3.40 2.19 -5.81
CA VAL A 135 -3.35 2.58 -4.40
C VAL A 135 -4.72 2.45 -3.74
N LEU A 136 -4.77 1.79 -2.58
CA LEU A 136 -5.93 1.73 -1.69
C LEU A 136 -5.64 2.53 -0.41
N HIS A 137 -6.38 3.61 -0.21
CA HIS A 137 -6.19 4.50 0.94
C HIS A 137 -6.70 3.88 2.26
N GLY A 138 -6.33 4.50 3.38
CA GLY A 138 -6.78 4.12 4.72
C GLY A 138 -8.21 4.55 5.03
N LEU A 139 -8.63 4.42 6.30
CA LEU A 139 -9.96 4.83 6.75
C LEU A 139 -10.21 6.33 6.48
N SER A 140 -11.32 6.63 5.80
CA SER A 140 -11.85 7.95 5.44
C SER A 140 -10.94 8.85 4.60
N GLY A 141 -9.86 8.30 4.07
CA GLY A 141 -8.88 9.06 3.30
C GLY A 141 -9.20 9.17 1.81
N GLY A 142 -8.16 9.30 1.00
CA GLY A 142 -8.26 9.42 -0.45
C GLY A 142 -6.94 9.77 -1.12
N SER A 143 -7.01 10.19 -2.37
CA SER A 143 -5.87 10.69 -3.16
C SER A 143 -5.19 11.95 -2.61
N HIS A 144 -5.91 12.73 -1.80
CA HIS A 144 -5.42 13.97 -1.18
C HIS A 144 -4.50 13.72 0.03
N GLU A 145 -4.46 12.50 0.53
CA GLU A 145 -3.68 12.14 1.70
C GLU A 145 -2.18 12.32 1.47
N SER A 146 -1.48 12.93 2.42
CA SER A 146 -0.05 13.25 2.30
C SER A 146 0.81 11.99 2.15
N TYR A 147 0.50 10.92 2.88
CA TYR A 147 1.22 9.65 2.76
C TYR A 147 1.03 8.99 1.39
N VAL A 148 -0.14 9.16 0.75
CA VAL A 148 -0.37 8.68 -0.62
C VAL A 148 0.47 9.51 -1.58
N ARG A 149 0.37 10.83 -1.49
CA ARG A 149 1.07 11.77 -2.37
C ARG A 149 2.58 11.67 -2.28
N SER A 150 3.13 11.46 -1.08
CA SER A 150 4.56 11.29 -0.87
C SER A 150 5.14 10.06 -1.60
N ILE A 151 4.37 8.95 -1.66
CA ILE A 151 4.79 7.79 -2.46
C ILE A 151 4.60 8.07 -3.95
N LEU A 152 3.47 8.67 -4.33
CA LEU A 152 3.18 8.94 -5.73
C LEU A 152 4.13 9.96 -6.36
N SER A 153 4.66 10.93 -5.60
CA SER A 153 5.64 11.89 -6.11
C SER A 153 6.91 11.18 -6.59
N GLN A 154 7.35 10.13 -5.91
CA GLN A 154 8.51 9.31 -6.32
C GLN A 154 8.16 8.31 -7.42
N VAL A 155 7.01 7.66 -7.33
CA VAL A 155 6.56 6.65 -8.31
C VAL A 155 6.32 7.29 -9.70
N CYS A 156 5.70 8.46 -9.73
CA CYS A 156 5.32 9.12 -10.97
C CYS A 156 6.36 10.10 -11.51
N ALA A 157 7.32 10.54 -10.68
CA ALA A 157 8.44 11.36 -11.18
C ALA A 157 9.21 10.63 -12.28
N SER A 158 9.71 11.39 -13.26
CA SER A 158 10.47 10.81 -14.37
C SER A 158 11.76 10.15 -13.87
N PRO A 159 12.30 9.15 -14.60
CA PRO A 159 13.62 8.59 -14.28
C PRO A 159 14.75 9.63 -14.25
N ALA A 160 14.63 10.69 -15.06
CA ALA A 160 15.58 11.81 -15.05
C ALA A 160 15.56 12.61 -13.74
N ASN A 161 14.43 12.61 -13.02
CA ASN A 161 14.25 13.25 -11.72
C ASN A 161 14.39 12.24 -10.56
N GLY A 162 14.92 11.05 -10.81
CA GLY A 162 15.12 10.01 -9.79
C GLY A 162 13.86 9.19 -9.43
N GLY A 163 12.75 9.38 -10.15
CA GLY A 163 11.53 8.60 -9.95
C GLY A 163 11.45 7.36 -10.84
N LEU A 164 10.32 6.64 -10.78
CA LEU A 164 10.11 5.41 -11.56
C LEU A 164 9.48 5.65 -12.94
N GLY A 165 8.89 6.83 -13.16
CA GLY A 165 8.16 7.16 -14.38
C GLY A 165 6.89 6.32 -14.58
N TYR A 166 6.30 5.82 -13.49
CA TYR A 166 5.13 4.95 -13.56
C TYR A 166 3.83 5.75 -13.54
N ARG A 167 2.75 5.10 -13.97
CA ARG A 167 1.39 5.57 -13.69
C ARG A 167 0.99 5.14 -12.29
N ALA A 168 0.10 5.90 -11.68
CA ALA A 168 -0.59 5.50 -10.48
C ALA A 168 -2.08 5.81 -10.57
N VAL A 169 -2.87 5.01 -9.86
CA VAL A 169 -4.31 5.18 -9.72
C VAL A 169 -4.65 5.04 -8.26
N VAL A 170 -5.26 6.07 -7.67
CA VAL A 170 -5.83 5.96 -6.33
C VAL A 170 -7.29 5.56 -6.44
N VAL A 171 -7.63 4.42 -5.85
CA VAL A 171 -9.02 3.99 -5.73
C VAL A 171 -9.62 4.71 -4.53
N ASN A 172 -10.42 5.75 -4.81
CA ASN A 172 -11.20 6.44 -3.80
C ASN A 172 -12.49 5.65 -3.55
N PHE A 173 -12.58 5.08 -2.35
CA PHE A 173 -13.71 4.28 -1.94
C PHE A 173 -15.01 5.10 -1.88
N ARG A 174 -16.14 4.39 -1.88
CA ARG A 174 -17.49 4.98 -1.83
C ARG A 174 -17.61 5.96 -0.67
N GLY A 175 -18.12 7.17 -0.93
CA GLY A 175 -18.28 8.21 0.09
C GLY A 175 -16.98 8.89 0.55
N CYS A 176 -15.81 8.54 -0.01
CA CYS A 176 -14.51 9.10 0.37
C CYS A 176 -13.99 10.09 -0.68
N ALA A 177 -13.14 11.02 -0.26
CA ALA A 177 -12.45 11.96 -1.16
C ALA A 177 -13.37 12.73 -2.13
N GLY A 178 -14.62 13.00 -1.76
CA GLY A 178 -15.63 13.66 -2.61
C GLY A 178 -16.35 12.74 -3.61
N VAL A 179 -16.17 11.42 -3.52
CA VAL A 179 -16.97 10.44 -4.27
C VAL A 179 -18.38 10.37 -3.65
N PRO A 180 -19.46 10.52 -4.44
CA PRO A 180 -20.82 10.49 -3.90
C PRO A 180 -21.17 9.09 -3.38
N LEU A 181 -21.89 9.03 -2.27
CA LEU A 181 -22.45 7.78 -1.74
C LEU A 181 -23.84 7.56 -2.35
N THR A 182 -23.91 6.75 -3.40
CA THR A 182 -25.15 6.51 -4.18
C THR A 182 -25.81 5.15 -3.89
N SER A 183 -25.22 4.36 -2.99
CA SER A 183 -25.72 3.04 -2.57
C SER A 183 -25.69 2.91 -1.05
N PRO A 184 -26.50 2.02 -0.43
CA PRO A 184 -26.43 1.76 1.01
C PRO A 184 -25.14 1.03 1.44
N GLN A 185 -24.38 0.50 0.49
CA GLN A 185 -23.11 -0.18 0.74
C GLN A 185 -21.98 0.84 0.95
N PHE A 186 -21.34 0.75 2.12
CA PHE A 186 -20.10 1.46 2.44
C PHE A 186 -18.87 0.59 2.14
N TYR A 187 -17.69 1.21 2.03
CA TYR A 187 -16.45 0.44 2.01
C TYR A 187 -16.13 -0.11 3.40
N SER A 188 -15.51 -1.28 3.43
CA SER A 188 -15.03 -1.90 4.67
C SER A 188 -13.83 -2.77 4.37
N ALA A 189 -13.08 -3.14 5.41
CA ALA A 189 -11.94 -4.06 5.29
C ALA A 189 -12.33 -5.41 4.62
N GLY A 190 -13.59 -5.82 4.76
CA GLY A 190 -14.09 -7.08 4.21
C GLY A 190 -14.69 -6.99 2.82
N HIS A 191 -14.87 -5.79 2.27
CA HIS A 191 -15.57 -5.59 1.00
C HIS A 191 -14.57 -5.45 -0.15
N THR A 192 -14.34 -6.55 -0.87
CA THR A 192 -13.35 -6.64 -1.96
C THR A 192 -13.93 -6.45 -3.35
N GLU A 193 -15.25 -6.25 -3.48
CA GLU A 193 -15.88 -6.10 -4.80
C GLU A 193 -15.49 -4.80 -5.49
N ASP A 194 -15.33 -3.73 -4.73
CA ASP A 194 -14.94 -2.42 -5.26
C ASP A 194 -13.58 -2.47 -5.95
N ILE A 195 -12.60 -3.17 -5.35
CA ILE A 195 -11.27 -3.34 -5.95
C ILE A 195 -11.33 -4.28 -7.17
N ARG A 196 -12.16 -5.33 -7.18
CA ARG A 196 -12.35 -6.17 -8.37
C ARG A 196 -12.81 -5.36 -9.57
N ILE A 197 -13.82 -4.51 -9.36
CA ILE A 197 -14.38 -3.66 -10.41
C ILE A 197 -13.36 -2.61 -10.86
N ALA A 198 -12.68 -1.95 -9.91
CA ALA A 198 -11.62 -0.99 -10.22
C ALA A 198 -10.51 -1.62 -11.09
N LEU A 199 -9.99 -2.77 -10.69
CA LEU A 199 -8.92 -3.46 -11.42
C LEU A 199 -9.40 -3.96 -12.79
N SER A 200 -10.66 -4.40 -12.90
CA SER A 200 -11.25 -4.78 -14.19
C SER A 200 -11.33 -3.58 -15.14
N TYR A 201 -11.77 -2.43 -14.64
CA TYR A 201 -11.79 -1.18 -15.41
C TYR A 201 -10.37 -0.75 -15.83
N ILE A 202 -9.42 -0.70 -14.89
CA ILE A 202 -8.04 -0.27 -15.16
C ILE A 202 -7.38 -1.18 -16.19
N GLN A 203 -7.52 -2.51 -16.06
CA GLN A 203 -6.97 -3.46 -17.03
C GLN A 203 -7.60 -3.30 -18.42
N LYS A 204 -8.89 -2.98 -18.50
CA LYS A 204 -9.57 -2.73 -19.78
C LYS A 204 -9.07 -1.44 -20.44
N THR A 205 -8.84 -0.40 -19.65
CA THR A 205 -8.32 0.90 -20.12
C THR A 205 -6.85 0.80 -20.54
N TYR A 206 -6.04 0.04 -19.79
CA TYR A 206 -4.61 -0.16 -20.02
C TYR A 206 -4.26 -1.65 -20.14
N PRO A 207 -4.63 -2.31 -21.25
CA PRO A 207 -4.52 -3.77 -21.39
C PRO A 207 -3.09 -4.29 -21.38
N ARG A 208 -2.11 -3.43 -21.65
CA ARG A 208 -0.69 -3.77 -21.72
C ARG A 208 0.09 -3.39 -20.46
N ALA A 209 -0.51 -2.60 -19.57
CA ALA A 209 0.14 -2.20 -18.33
C ALA A 209 0.10 -3.33 -17.29
N ARG A 210 1.22 -3.52 -16.60
CA ARG A 210 1.28 -4.35 -15.39
C ARG A 210 0.71 -3.60 -14.19
N LEU A 211 -0.08 -4.28 -13.37
CA LEU A 211 -0.72 -3.67 -12.20
C LEU A 211 -0.05 -4.14 -10.91
N THR A 212 0.35 -3.20 -10.05
CA THR A 212 0.89 -3.49 -8.71
C THR A 212 0.03 -2.82 -7.65
N GLY A 213 -0.43 -3.56 -6.65
CA GLY A 213 -1.26 -3.04 -5.56
C GLY A 213 -0.42 -2.42 -4.45
N LEU A 214 -0.87 -1.30 -3.91
CA LEU A 214 -0.31 -0.66 -2.73
C LEU A 214 -1.46 -0.31 -1.78
N GLY A 215 -1.47 -0.88 -0.59
CA GLY A 215 -2.55 -0.65 0.39
C GLY A 215 -2.00 -0.07 1.68
N PHE A 216 -2.75 0.88 2.27
CA PHE A 216 -2.42 1.48 3.56
C PHE A 216 -3.48 1.17 4.60
N SER A 217 -3.07 0.71 5.78
CA SER A 217 -3.96 0.48 6.93
C SER A 217 -5.21 -0.34 6.53
N LEU A 218 -6.42 0.24 6.58
CA LEU A 218 -7.65 -0.42 6.11
C LEU A 218 -7.55 -0.88 4.64
N GLY A 219 -7.01 -0.04 3.76
CA GLY A 219 -6.77 -0.38 2.36
C GLY A 219 -5.76 -1.53 2.21
N ALA A 220 -4.79 -1.65 3.12
CA ALA A 220 -3.90 -2.80 3.15
C ALA A 220 -4.63 -4.11 3.47
N ASN A 221 -5.61 -4.05 4.38
CA ASN A 221 -6.46 -5.21 4.70
C ASN A 221 -7.32 -5.62 3.50
N VAL A 222 -7.95 -4.65 2.82
CA VAL A 222 -8.70 -4.90 1.57
C VAL A 222 -7.80 -5.52 0.50
N LEU A 223 -6.58 -5.00 0.32
CA LEU A 223 -5.62 -5.52 -0.66
C LEU A 223 -5.24 -6.97 -0.36
N VAL A 224 -4.82 -7.28 0.87
CA VAL A 224 -4.40 -8.63 1.26
C VAL A 224 -5.57 -9.60 1.16
N ARG A 225 -6.77 -9.18 1.57
CA ARG A 225 -7.96 -10.01 1.43
C ARG A 225 -8.29 -10.31 -0.03
N TYR A 226 -8.27 -9.29 -0.89
CA TYR A 226 -8.45 -9.47 -2.34
C TYR A 226 -7.42 -10.45 -2.92
N LEU A 227 -6.13 -10.30 -2.58
CA LEU A 227 -5.08 -11.20 -3.04
C LEU A 227 -5.29 -12.64 -2.55
N GLY A 228 -5.75 -12.81 -1.30
CA GLY A 228 -6.08 -14.13 -0.74
C GLY A 228 -7.31 -14.78 -1.39
N GLU A 229 -8.34 -13.99 -1.72
CA GLU A 229 -9.56 -14.48 -2.36
C GLU A 229 -9.34 -14.82 -3.85
N GLU A 230 -8.57 -14.02 -4.59
CA GLU A 230 -8.32 -14.24 -6.02
C GLU A 230 -7.20 -15.24 -6.31
N GLY A 231 -6.15 -15.28 -5.46
CA GLY A 231 -4.97 -16.10 -5.68
C GLY A 231 -4.36 -15.89 -7.08
N GLU A 232 -4.23 -16.97 -7.83
CA GLU A 232 -3.66 -16.96 -9.19
C GLU A 232 -4.52 -16.18 -10.21
N LYS A 233 -5.80 -15.95 -9.93
CA LYS A 233 -6.70 -15.18 -10.79
C LYS A 233 -6.57 -13.67 -10.59
N SER A 234 -5.74 -13.23 -9.64
CA SER A 234 -5.54 -11.82 -9.37
C SER A 234 -5.05 -11.06 -10.60
N ARG A 235 -5.63 -9.88 -10.80
CA ARG A 235 -5.21 -8.93 -11.84
C ARG A 235 -3.95 -8.16 -11.46
N LEU A 236 -3.51 -8.28 -10.20
CA LEU A 236 -2.27 -7.69 -9.72
C LEU A 236 -1.12 -8.67 -9.90
N ASP A 237 0.01 -8.16 -10.41
CA ASP A 237 1.25 -8.92 -10.52
C ASP A 237 1.99 -8.99 -9.17
N ALA A 238 1.82 -7.96 -8.34
CA ALA A 238 2.40 -7.84 -7.01
C ALA A 238 1.54 -6.96 -6.11
N GLY A 239 1.72 -7.08 -4.79
CA GLY A 239 1.07 -6.24 -3.80
C GLY A 239 2.00 -5.87 -2.65
N CYS A 240 1.89 -4.63 -2.16
CA CYS A 240 2.56 -4.12 -0.97
C CYS A 240 1.53 -3.64 0.05
N ALA A 241 1.51 -4.27 1.22
CA ALA A 241 0.60 -3.92 2.32
C ALA A 241 1.34 -3.16 3.42
N LEU A 242 0.99 -1.89 3.65
CA LEU A 242 1.65 -1.00 4.62
C LEU A 242 0.74 -0.76 5.84
N GLY A 243 1.24 -1.08 7.03
CA GLY A 243 0.50 -0.87 8.28
C GLY A 243 -0.80 -1.68 8.39
N CYS A 244 -0.83 -2.88 7.79
CA CYS A 244 -2.03 -3.70 7.72
C CYS A 244 -2.50 -4.16 9.11
N PRO A 245 -3.75 -3.87 9.53
CA PRO A 245 -4.33 -4.46 10.72
C PRO A 245 -4.75 -5.90 10.42
N TRP A 246 -3.92 -6.87 10.81
CA TRP A 246 -4.14 -8.29 10.50
C TRP A 246 -5.31 -8.92 11.28
N ASN A 247 -5.58 -8.44 12.50
CA ASN A 247 -6.68 -8.91 13.34
C ASN A 247 -7.57 -7.75 13.76
N LEU A 248 -8.62 -7.51 12.97
CA LEU A 248 -9.58 -6.42 13.20
C LEU A 248 -10.37 -6.60 14.50
N VAL A 249 -10.61 -7.85 14.93
CA VAL A 249 -11.34 -8.14 16.16
C VAL A 249 -10.51 -7.74 17.37
N ASP A 250 -9.25 -8.14 17.44
CA ASP A 250 -8.39 -7.80 18.57
C ASP A 250 -7.99 -6.32 18.55
N ASN A 251 -7.80 -5.74 17.36
CA ASN A 251 -7.59 -4.30 17.23
C ASN A 251 -8.80 -3.49 17.74
N SER A 252 -10.02 -3.91 17.39
CA SER A 252 -11.23 -3.23 17.89
C SER A 252 -11.40 -3.39 19.40
N LYS A 253 -11.13 -4.57 19.96
CA LYS A 253 -11.12 -4.78 21.42
C LYS A 253 -10.13 -3.85 22.12
N LYS A 254 -8.90 -3.72 21.60
CA LYS A 254 -7.86 -2.84 22.17
C LYS A 254 -8.28 -1.37 22.15
N ILE A 255 -8.91 -0.90 21.05
CA ILE A 255 -9.46 0.46 20.97
C ILE A 255 -10.57 0.68 22.01
N ILE A 256 -11.48 -0.29 22.15
CA ILE A 256 -12.58 -0.22 23.13
C ILE A 256 -12.03 -0.23 24.57
N LEU A 257 -11.02 -1.04 24.86
CA LEU A 257 -10.35 -1.10 26.16
C LEU A 257 -9.69 0.23 26.51
N LEU A 258 -8.96 0.84 25.57
CA LEU A 258 -8.37 2.17 25.75
C LEU A 258 -9.44 3.25 25.99
N SER A 259 -10.54 3.22 25.22
CA SER A 259 -11.66 4.15 25.41
C SER A 259 -12.28 3.98 26.80
N LYS A 260 -12.46 2.75 27.29
CA LYS A 260 -12.95 2.49 28.66
C LYS A 260 -11.97 2.98 29.73
N CYS A 261 -10.67 2.76 29.57
CA CYS A 261 -9.66 3.26 30.51
C CYS A 261 -9.60 4.80 30.54
N LEU A 262 -9.68 5.46 29.38
CA LEU A 262 -9.69 6.92 29.29
C LEU A 262 -10.95 7.52 29.93
N LEU A 263 -12.13 6.92 29.66
CA LEU A 263 -13.40 7.33 30.27
C LEU A 263 -13.45 7.09 31.78
N GLN A 264 -12.78 6.05 32.28
CA GLN A 264 -12.68 5.75 33.71
C GLN A 264 -11.64 6.63 34.43
N SER A 265 -10.71 7.27 33.72
CA SER A 265 -9.69 8.13 34.35
C SER A 265 -10.21 9.52 34.77
N ASN A 266 -11.44 9.89 34.39
CA ASN A 266 -12.10 11.13 34.85
C ASN A 266 -12.63 11.07 36.30
N GLY A 267 -12.11 10.17 37.14
CA GLY A 267 -12.53 10.09 38.55
C GLY A 267 -11.68 9.24 39.51
N GLY A 268 -10.54 8.68 39.09
CA GLY A 268 -9.68 7.90 39.99
C GLY A 268 -8.46 7.31 39.29
N LYS A 269 -7.37 7.08 40.05
CA LYS A 269 -6.09 6.54 39.55
C LYS A 269 -6.32 5.30 38.67
N PRO A 270 -5.66 5.20 37.49
CA PRO A 270 -5.81 4.05 36.62
C PRO A 270 -5.29 2.78 37.30
N PRO A 271 -5.96 1.63 37.12
CA PRO A 271 -5.52 0.35 37.68
C PRO A 271 -4.19 -0.08 37.07
N GLN A 272 -3.31 -0.70 37.87
CA GLN A 272 -1.96 -1.15 37.47
C GLN A 272 -1.92 -2.04 36.21
N THR A 273 -3.04 -2.67 35.86
CA THR A 273 -3.21 -3.46 34.64
C THR A 273 -3.19 -2.63 33.35
N ALA A 274 -3.44 -1.32 33.41
CA ALA A 274 -3.41 -0.43 32.26
C ALA A 274 -1.98 -0.01 31.84
N LEU A 275 -1.02 -0.01 32.77
CA LEU A 275 0.39 0.28 32.44
C LEU A 275 1.05 -0.88 31.67
N ALA A 276 0.73 -2.13 32.02
CA ALA A 276 1.27 -3.30 31.35
C ALA A 276 0.81 -3.42 29.87
N ALA A 277 -0.38 -2.90 29.54
CA ALA A 277 -0.87 -2.87 28.16
C ALA A 277 -0.17 -1.84 27.26
N LEU A 278 0.52 -0.86 27.85
CA LEU A 278 1.31 0.14 27.13
C LEU A 278 2.74 -0.34 26.85
N GLU A 279 3.30 -1.23 27.67
CA GLU A 279 4.65 -1.78 27.49
C GLU A 279 4.73 -2.86 26.40
N ASP A 280 3.62 -3.56 26.13
CA ASP A 280 3.54 -4.63 25.11
C ASP A 280 3.19 -4.11 23.69
N ALA A 281 3.19 -2.79 23.51
CA ALA A 281 2.84 -2.10 22.26
C ALA A 281 4.05 -1.52 21.50
N GLY A 282 5.26 -1.96 21.84
CA GLY A 282 6.51 -1.68 21.11
C GLY A 282 6.74 -2.60 19.91
#